data_AF-A0A3P8FGE0-F1
#
_entry.id   AF-A0A3P8FGE0-F1
#
_cell.length_a   1.000
_cell.length_b   1.000
_cell.length_c   1.000
_cell.angle_alpha   90.00
_cell.angle_beta   90.00
_cell.angle_gamma   90.00
#
_symmetry.space_group_name_H-M   'P 1'
#
loop_
_entity.id
_entity.type
_entity.pdbx_description
1 polymer ?
#
loop_
_entity_poly.entity_id
_entity_poly.type
_entity_poly.pdbx_seq_one_letter_code
_entity_poly.pdbx_strand_id
1 'polypeptide(L)'
;MLGTSYGQVPSAPTCDNYMTCQSNLNAALNLTNPQPWFYPEEFRSKVEQFYQKQGAQGLRTVCKAFRQFKGCMGSEYSACMTPSYFVTASVSIYQSYQFVSTFNQMHYTCGGGMQIYLNNDACMSQAWDGASGEQLNACRFKFEQGSDKATSSQDACYMANTYTACFEQQFKEACGLTSRDSQFWGCEYARVNVFTRFPQCEVSCVLPYAGGNIG
;
A
#
# COMPACT_ATOMS: atom_id res chain seq x y z
N MET A 1 13.00 -42.89 -31.06
CA MET A 1 12.54 -42.74 -29.67
C MET A 1 12.72 -41.28 -29.27
N LEU A 2 11.65 -40.49 -29.33
CA LEU A 2 11.64 -39.10 -28.90
C LEU A 2 11.14 -39.08 -27.44
N GLY A 3 12.05 -38.83 -26.50
CA GLY A 3 11.73 -38.72 -25.09
C GLY A 3 11.20 -37.32 -24.78
N THR A 4 9.92 -37.21 -24.45
CA THR A 4 9.31 -36.01 -23.88
C THR A 4 9.71 -35.89 -22.40
N SER A 5 10.53 -34.89 -22.07
CA SER A 5 10.74 -34.49 -20.68
C SER A 5 9.47 -33.81 -20.16
N TYR A 6 8.76 -34.44 -19.23
CA TYR A 6 7.73 -33.77 -18.45
C TYR A 6 8.43 -32.74 -17.56
N GLY A 7 8.28 -31.45 -17.89
CA GLY A 7 8.67 -30.37 -16.99
C GLY A 7 7.95 -30.55 -15.67
N GLN A 8 8.72 -30.55 -14.57
CA GLN A 8 8.16 -30.58 -13.22
C GLN A 8 7.21 -29.40 -13.08
N VAL A 9 5.94 -29.67 -12.78
CA VAL A 9 5.01 -28.64 -12.32
C VAL A 9 5.61 -28.06 -11.04
N PRO A 10 5.85 -26.74 -10.95
CA PRO A 10 6.33 -26.13 -9.72
C PRO A 10 5.40 -26.53 -8.58
N SER A 11 5.96 -27.07 -7.49
CA SER A 11 5.20 -27.36 -6.28
C SER A 11 4.45 -26.11 -5.84
N ALA A 12 3.21 -26.28 -5.38
CA ALA A 12 2.46 -25.17 -4.81
C ALA A 12 3.31 -24.48 -3.72
N PRO A 13 3.35 -23.13 -3.70
CA PRO A 13 4.10 -22.39 -2.69
C PRO A 13 3.57 -22.76 -1.31
N THR A 14 4.45 -23.20 -0.41
CA THR A 14 4.06 -23.72 0.90
C THR A 14 3.73 -22.60 1.90
N CYS A 15 4.30 -21.41 1.70
CA CYS A 15 4.13 -20.25 2.58
C CYS A 15 4.50 -20.52 4.05
N ASP A 16 5.39 -21.50 4.27
CA ASP A 16 5.77 -21.98 5.61
C ASP A 16 6.43 -20.87 6.44
N ASN A 17 7.14 -19.94 5.79
CA ASN A 17 7.83 -18.85 6.46
C ASN A 17 6.88 -17.73 6.92
N TYR A 18 5.64 -17.70 6.41
CA TYR A 18 4.72 -16.56 6.59
C TYR A 18 4.49 -16.20 8.05
N MET A 19 4.12 -17.17 8.90
CA MET A 19 3.81 -16.90 10.31
C MET A 19 5.01 -16.36 11.09
N THR A 20 6.19 -16.93 10.86
CA THR A 20 7.44 -16.48 11.49
C THR A 20 7.82 -15.07 11.02
N CYS A 21 7.75 -14.82 9.71
CA CYS A 21 8.08 -13.51 9.14
C CYS A 21 7.09 -12.43 9.59
N GLN A 22 5.79 -12.75 9.64
CA GLN A 22 4.78 -11.82 10.15
C GLN A 22 4.99 -11.55 11.64
N SER A 23 5.35 -12.54 12.45
CA SER A 23 5.68 -12.33 13.87
C SER A 23 6.84 -11.34 14.04
N ASN A 24 7.89 -11.47 13.24
CA ASN A 24 9.02 -10.54 13.24
C ASN A 24 8.61 -9.12 12.82
N LEU A 25 7.76 -9.00 11.80
CA LEU A 25 7.19 -7.71 11.38
C LEU A 25 6.36 -7.08 12.49
N ASN A 26 5.51 -7.88 13.14
CA ASN A 26 4.67 -7.45 14.25
C ASN A 26 5.52 -6.94 15.42
N ALA A 27 6.57 -7.67 15.80
CA ALA A 27 7.49 -7.24 16.84
C ALA A 27 8.20 -5.92 16.47
N ALA A 28 8.66 -5.79 15.22
CA ALA A 28 9.36 -4.59 14.74
C ALA A 28 8.45 -3.34 14.71
N LEU A 29 7.15 -3.51 14.50
CA LEU A 29 6.16 -2.43 14.42
C LEU A 29 5.28 -2.31 15.69
N ASN A 30 5.61 -3.05 16.75
CA ASN A 30 4.86 -3.11 17.99
C ASN A 30 3.35 -3.41 17.78
N LEU A 31 3.06 -4.39 16.91
CA LEU A 31 1.72 -4.89 16.63
C LEU A 31 1.40 -6.02 17.59
N THR A 32 0.29 -5.88 18.32
CA THR A 32 -0.17 -6.87 19.30
C THR A 32 -0.99 -7.99 18.69
N ASN A 33 -1.58 -7.75 17.52
CA ASN A 33 -2.41 -8.72 16.82
C ASN A 33 -1.54 -9.73 16.04
N PRO A 34 -1.53 -11.03 16.38
CA PRO A 34 -0.74 -12.02 15.68
C PRO A 34 -1.25 -12.31 14.27
N GLN A 35 -2.50 -11.97 13.96
CA GLN A 35 -3.16 -12.24 12.68
C GLN A 35 -3.77 -10.95 12.08
N PRO A 36 -2.93 -9.97 11.71
CA PRO A 36 -3.39 -8.65 11.27
C PRO A 36 -4.26 -8.67 9.99
N TRP A 37 -4.23 -9.76 9.22
CA TRP A 37 -5.07 -9.91 8.02
C TRP A 37 -6.57 -10.06 8.32
N PHE A 38 -6.97 -10.45 9.54
CA PHE A 38 -8.37 -10.39 9.97
C PHE A 38 -8.80 -8.96 10.36
N TYR A 39 -7.84 -8.06 10.56
CA TYR A 39 -8.04 -6.68 11.02
C TYR A 39 -7.17 -5.71 10.21
N PRO A 40 -7.31 -5.69 8.87
CA PRO A 40 -6.40 -4.95 7.99
C PRO A 40 -6.40 -3.44 8.24
N GLU A 41 -7.53 -2.86 8.66
CA GLU A 41 -7.60 -1.44 9.03
C GLU A 41 -6.80 -1.11 10.29
N GLU A 42 -6.80 -2.00 11.29
CA GLU A 42 -5.98 -1.83 12.49
C GLU A 42 -4.50 -1.88 12.11
N PHE A 43 -4.12 -2.87 11.29
CA PHE A 43 -2.76 -3.01 10.77
C PHE A 43 -2.31 -1.75 10.01
N ARG A 44 -3.12 -1.29 9.05
CA ARG A 44 -2.81 -0.09 8.27
C ARG A 44 -2.69 1.15 9.15
N SER A 45 -3.65 1.37 10.04
CA SER A 45 -3.61 2.52 10.95
C SER A 45 -2.32 2.53 11.78
N LYS A 46 -1.86 1.37 12.25
CA LYS A 46 -0.59 1.26 12.98
C LYS A 46 0.62 1.59 12.10
N VAL A 47 0.65 1.12 10.85
CA VAL A 47 1.71 1.48 9.89
C VAL A 47 1.70 2.98 9.62
N GLU A 48 0.55 3.57 9.30
CA GLU A 48 0.41 4.99 8.98
C GLU A 48 0.71 5.89 10.19
N GLN A 49 0.46 5.44 11.42
CA GLN A 49 0.85 6.14 12.65
C GLN A 49 2.37 6.36 12.77
N PHE A 50 3.21 5.50 12.18
CA PHE A 50 4.64 5.77 12.12
C PHE A 50 4.93 6.98 11.23
N TYR A 51 4.27 7.09 10.08
CA TYR A 51 4.41 8.24 9.18
C TYR A 51 3.92 9.52 9.87
N GLN A 52 2.74 9.47 10.49
CA GLN A 52 2.14 10.60 11.20
C GLN A 52 2.99 11.10 12.38
N LYS A 53 3.41 10.20 13.29
CA LYS A 53 3.96 10.60 14.60
C LYS A 53 5.48 10.67 14.65
N GLN A 54 6.16 9.99 13.73
CA GLN A 54 7.62 9.87 13.74
C GLN A 54 8.26 10.32 12.42
N GLY A 55 7.46 10.81 11.47
CA GLY A 55 7.90 11.33 10.16
C GLY A 55 8.92 10.43 9.48
N ALA A 56 10.06 11.02 9.09
CA ALA A 56 11.13 10.34 8.38
C ALA A 56 11.70 9.15 9.16
N GLN A 57 11.74 9.24 10.50
CA GLN A 57 12.20 8.13 11.34
C GLN A 57 11.17 7.00 11.37
N GLY A 58 9.88 7.33 11.42
CA GLY A 58 8.80 6.35 11.34
C GLY A 58 8.77 5.64 10.00
N LEU A 59 8.86 6.40 8.91
CA LEU A 59 8.99 5.89 7.56
C LEU A 59 10.15 4.89 7.45
N ARG A 60 11.35 5.27 7.92
CA ARG A 60 12.54 4.39 7.91
C ARG A 60 12.32 3.14 8.76
N THR A 61 11.62 3.24 9.87
CA THR A 61 11.28 2.11 10.75
C THR A 61 10.38 1.12 10.03
N VAL A 62 9.29 1.59 9.42
CA VAL A 62 8.40 0.77 8.61
C VAL A 62 9.16 0.11 7.46
N CYS A 63 9.96 0.88 6.73
CA CYS A 63 10.70 0.36 5.59
C CYS A 63 11.78 -0.64 5.97
N LYS A 64 12.43 -0.50 7.12
CA LYS A 64 13.34 -1.50 7.65
C LYS A 64 12.59 -2.79 7.98
N ALA A 65 11.49 -2.70 8.73
CA ALA A 65 10.70 -3.86 9.11
C ALA A 65 10.12 -4.59 7.89
N PHE A 66 9.60 -3.84 6.92
CA PHE A 66 9.09 -4.39 5.66
C PHE A 66 10.17 -5.08 4.82
N ARG A 67 11.38 -4.50 4.72
CA ARG A 67 12.50 -5.16 4.04
C ARG A 67 12.92 -6.45 4.74
N GLN A 68 12.92 -6.47 6.07
CA GLN A 68 13.19 -7.68 6.85
C GLN A 68 12.11 -8.75 6.63
N PHE A 69 10.83 -8.36 6.60
CA PHE A 69 9.72 -9.25 6.25
C PHE A 69 9.91 -9.87 4.87
N LYS A 70 10.16 -9.05 3.84
CA LYS A 70 10.44 -9.53 2.48
C LYS A 70 11.64 -10.47 2.42
N GLY A 71 12.73 -10.14 3.11
CA GLY A 71 13.94 -10.96 3.17
C GLY A 71 13.69 -12.30 3.86
N CYS A 72 12.91 -12.31 4.94
CA CYS A 72 12.50 -13.50 5.66
C CYS A 72 11.64 -14.43 4.79
N MET A 73 10.70 -13.87 4.03
CA MET A 73 9.86 -14.62 3.10
C MET A 73 10.63 -15.16 1.89
N GLY A 74 11.71 -14.48 1.48
CA GLY A 74 12.53 -14.88 0.35
C GLY A 74 11.71 -15.09 -0.94
N SER A 75 11.87 -16.25 -1.57
CA SER A 75 11.16 -16.64 -2.79
C SER A 75 9.66 -16.87 -2.60
N GLU A 76 9.18 -17.07 -1.36
CA GLU A 76 7.75 -17.28 -1.08
C GLU A 76 6.95 -15.98 -1.15
N TYR A 77 7.59 -14.81 -1.02
CA TYR A 77 6.91 -13.52 -0.88
C TYR A 77 5.86 -13.29 -1.98
N SER A 78 6.24 -13.42 -3.26
CA SER A 78 5.34 -13.11 -4.39
C SER A 78 4.16 -14.07 -4.50
N ALA A 79 4.31 -15.31 -4.02
CA ALA A 79 3.26 -16.30 -4.03
C ALA A 79 2.29 -16.15 -2.85
N CYS A 80 2.83 -15.84 -1.67
CA CYS A 80 2.08 -15.83 -0.41
C CYS A 80 1.47 -14.47 -0.09
N MET A 81 2.07 -13.37 -0.53
CA MET A 81 1.50 -12.02 -0.35
C MET A 81 0.51 -11.68 -1.46
N THR A 82 -0.49 -12.54 -1.62
CA THR A 82 -1.58 -12.39 -2.59
C THR A 82 -2.93 -12.48 -1.89
N PRO A 83 -3.97 -11.77 -2.36
CA PRO A 83 -5.30 -11.87 -1.74
C PRO A 83 -5.85 -13.30 -1.75
N SER A 84 -5.56 -14.07 -2.80
CA SER A 84 -5.97 -15.47 -2.92
C SER A 84 -5.45 -16.36 -1.79
N TYR A 85 -4.21 -16.17 -1.35
CA TYR A 85 -3.67 -16.93 -0.23
C TYR A 85 -4.49 -16.71 1.05
N PHE A 86 -4.79 -15.46 1.39
CA PHE A 86 -5.58 -15.13 2.58
C PHE A 86 -7.03 -15.63 2.49
N VAL A 87 -7.63 -15.63 1.30
CA VAL A 87 -8.96 -16.23 1.10
C VAL A 87 -8.95 -17.73 1.43
N THR A 88 -7.90 -18.47 1.04
CA THR A 88 -7.77 -19.89 1.43
C THR A 88 -7.59 -20.08 2.93
N ALA A 89 -7.08 -19.07 3.64
CA ALA A 89 -6.98 -19.04 5.09
C ALA A 89 -8.27 -18.51 5.78
N SER A 90 -9.42 -18.54 5.09
CA SER A 90 -10.74 -18.12 5.60
C SER A 90 -10.89 -16.62 5.91
N VAL A 91 -10.03 -15.77 5.33
CA VAL A 91 -10.20 -14.31 5.36
C VAL A 91 -11.22 -13.91 4.30
N SER A 92 -12.09 -12.94 4.59
CA SER A 92 -13.00 -12.43 3.55
C SER A 92 -12.21 -11.86 2.36
N ILE A 93 -12.79 -11.93 1.15
CA ILE A 93 -12.19 -11.36 -0.06
C ILE A 93 -11.83 -9.89 0.18
N TYR A 94 -12.78 -9.13 0.75
CA TYR A 94 -12.61 -7.73 1.09
C TYR A 94 -11.39 -7.47 1.98
N GLN A 95 -11.29 -8.14 3.13
CA GLN A 95 -10.17 -7.97 4.06
C GLN A 95 -8.84 -8.44 3.46
N SER A 96 -8.86 -9.49 2.63
CA SER A 96 -7.66 -10.00 1.95
C SER A 96 -7.05 -8.96 1.02
N TYR A 97 -7.89 -8.26 0.24
CA TYR A 97 -7.44 -7.15 -0.61
C TYR A 97 -6.97 -5.95 0.21
N GLN A 98 -7.65 -5.58 1.30
CA GLN A 98 -7.22 -4.48 2.18
C GLN A 98 -5.86 -4.76 2.85
N PHE A 99 -5.63 -6.00 3.26
CA PHE A 99 -4.37 -6.39 3.89
C PHE A 99 -3.22 -6.32 2.87
N VAL A 100 -3.37 -6.97 1.72
CA VAL A 100 -2.32 -6.98 0.67
C VAL A 100 -2.09 -5.58 0.10
N SER A 101 -3.12 -4.74 -0.02
CA SER A 101 -2.95 -3.38 -0.53
C SER A 101 -2.08 -2.52 0.39
N THR A 102 -2.12 -2.76 1.70
CA THR A 102 -1.23 -2.10 2.67
C THR A 102 0.24 -2.48 2.42
N PHE A 103 0.52 -3.72 2.02
CA PHE A 103 1.88 -4.13 1.61
C PHE A 103 2.31 -3.51 0.29
N ASN A 104 1.39 -3.36 -0.68
CA ASN A 104 1.69 -2.67 -1.94
C ASN A 104 1.94 -1.17 -1.72
N GLN A 105 1.21 -0.56 -0.79
CA GLN A 105 1.50 0.78 -0.29
C GLN A 105 2.89 0.84 0.35
N MET A 106 3.27 -0.11 1.20
CA MET A 106 4.64 -0.17 1.74
C MET A 106 5.71 -0.36 0.64
N HIS A 107 5.47 -1.13 -0.42
CA HIS A 107 6.41 -1.20 -1.56
C HIS A 107 6.63 0.15 -2.20
N TYR A 108 5.57 0.91 -2.43
CA TYR A 108 5.67 2.26 -2.98
C TYR A 108 6.39 3.20 -2.00
N THR A 109 5.89 3.30 -0.77
CA THR A 109 6.40 4.17 0.29
C THR A 109 7.87 3.91 0.61
N CYS A 110 8.33 2.66 0.56
CA CYS A 110 9.70 2.25 0.85
C CYS A 110 10.60 2.08 -0.39
N GLY A 111 10.02 2.30 -1.57
CA GLY A 111 10.68 2.31 -2.87
C GLY A 111 10.58 3.70 -3.49
N GLY A 112 9.84 3.83 -4.59
CA GLY A 112 9.77 5.07 -5.39
C GLY A 112 9.22 6.29 -4.64
N GLY A 113 8.40 6.10 -3.60
CA GLY A 113 7.86 7.17 -2.77
C GLY A 113 8.78 7.61 -1.63
N MET A 114 9.83 6.85 -1.30
CA MET A 114 10.62 7.09 -0.08
C MET A 114 11.32 8.44 -0.10
N GLN A 115 12.01 8.76 -1.20
CA GLN A 115 12.79 10.00 -1.30
C GLN A 115 11.89 11.24 -1.28
N ILE A 116 10.73 11.18 -1.93
CA ILE A 116 9.76 12.28 -1.96
C ILE A 116 9.27 12.58 -0.55
N TYR A 117 8.91 11.54 0.21
CA TYR A 117 8.48 11.69 1.59
C TYR A 117 9.58 12.31 2.45
N LEU A 118 10.82 11.79 2.36
CA LEU A 118 11.94 12.29 3.14
C LEU A 118 12.31 13.76 2.84
N ASN A 119 12.14 14.19 1.59
CA ASN A 119 12.40 15.58 1.18
C ASN A 119 11.34 16.56 1.72
N ASN A 120 10.14 16.07 2.03
CA ASN A 120 8.98 16.87 2.44
C ASN A 120 8.45 16.46 3.83
N ASP A 121 9.29 15.82 4.64
CA ASP A 121 8.90 15.08 5.85
C ASP A 121 7.91 15.83 6.77
N ALA A 122 8.21 17.08 7.08
CA ALA A 122 7.43 17.87 8.02
C ALA A 122 5.95 18.02 7.59
N CYS A 123 5.70 18.41 6.34
CA CYS A 123 4.34 18.58 5.85
C CYS A 123 3.68 17.24 5.49
N MET A 124 4.47 16.26 4.99
CA MET A 124 3.99 14.92 4.67
C MET A 124 3.48 14.19 5.90
N SER A 125 4.15 14.36 7.05
CA SER A 125 3.71 13.81 8.34
C SER A 125 2.41 14.45 8.81
N GLN A 126 2.27 15.77 8.63
CA GLN A 126 1.06 16.53 8.97
C GLN A 126 -0.16 16.14 8.12
N ALA A 127 0.05 15.69 6.88
CA ALA A 127 -1.04 15.24 6.01
C ALA A 127 -1.84 14.07 6.64
N TRP A 128 -1.21 13.27 7.50
CA TRP A 128 -1.83 12.15 8.20
C TRP A 128 -2.54 12.55 9.50
N ASP A 129 -2.47 13.82 9.90
CA ASP A 129 -3.01 14.32 11.15
C ASP A 129 -4.16 15.29 10.94
N GLY A 130 -4.93 15.55 12.01
CA GLY A 130 -6.04 16.49 12.02
C GLY A 130 -7.05 16.27 10.87
N ALA A 131 -7.56 17.37 10.31
CA ALA A 131 -8.58 17.34 9.26
C ALA A 131 -8.10 16.60 8.00
N SER A 132 -6.84 16.75 7.60
CA SER A 132 -6.32 16.05 6.42
C SER A 132 -6.24 14.55 6.64
N GLY A 133 -5.78 14.11 7.81
CA GLY A 133 -5.78 12.69 8.19
C GLY A 133 -7.18 12.09 8.24
N GLU A 134 -8.15 12.82 8.77
CA GLU A 134 -9.57 12.42 8.76
C GLU A 134 -10.10 12.25 7.33
N GLN A 135 -9.77 13.18 6.42
CA GLN A 135 -10.19 13.09 5.02
C GLN A 135 -9.49 11.98 4.25
N LEU A 136 -8.19 11.71 4.51
CA LEU A 136 -7.49 10.57 3.93
C LEU A 136 -8.21 9.26 4.30
N ASN A 137 -8.57 9.10 5.58
CA ASN A 137 -9.35 7.95 6.03
C ASN A 137 -10.73 7.90 5.37
N ALA A 138 -11.46 9.02 5.33
CA ALA A 138 -12.78 9.09 4.71
C ALA A 138 -12.74 8.72 3.22
N CYS A 139 -11.73 9.19 2.49
CA CYS A 139 -11.54 8.88 1.08
C CYS A 139 -11.23 7.41 0.83
N ARG A 140 -10.37 6.81 1.67
CA ARG A 140 -10.14 5.36 1.64
C ARG A 140 -11.42 4.59 1.93
N PHE A 141 -12.11 4.89 3.03
CA PHE A 141 -13.32 4.15 3.41
C PHE A 141 -14.42 4.25 2.35
N LYS A 142 -14.61 5.43 1.75
CA LYS A 142 -15.57 5.64 0.66
C LYS A 142 -15.23 4.77 -0.55
N PHE A 143 -13.94 4.72 -0.92
CA PHE A 143 -13.48 3.88 -2.02
C PHE A 143 -13.65 2.39 -1.71
N GLU A 144 -13.11 1.92 -0.58
CA GLU A 144 -13.09 0.49 -0.27
C GLU A 144 -14.51 -0.06 -0.10
N GLN A 145 -15.39 0.63 0.64
CA GLN A 145 -16.79 0.19 0.81
C GLN A 145 -17.64 0.39 -0.44
N GLY A 146 -17.42 1.47 -1.19
CA GLY A 146 -18.17 1.77 -2.40
C GLY A 146 -17.84 0.80 -3.53
N SER A 147 -16.54 0.58 -3.75
CA SER A 147 -16.05 -0.31 -4.80
C SER A 147 -16.35 -1.79 -4.54
N ASP A 148 -16.53 -2.18 -3.27
CA ASP A 148 -17.00 -3.52 -2.91
C ASP A 148 -18.44 -3.80 -3.37
N LYS A 149 -19.24 -2.75 -3.49
CA LYS A 149 -20.65 -2.79 -3.91
C LYS A 149 -20.85 -2.39 -5.36
N ALA A 150 -19.78 -2.09 -6.09
CA ALA A 150 -19.86 -1.67 -7.49
C ALA A 150 -20.44 -2.80 -8.34
N THR A 151 -21.43 -2.48 -9.17
CA THR A 151 -22.09 -3.44 -10.06
C THR A 151 -21.41 -3.50 -11.44
N SER A 152 -20.51 -2.57 -11.73
CA SER A 152 -19.73 -2.51 -12.96
C SER A 152 -18.27 -2.13 -12.70
N SER A 153 -17.38 -2.51 -13.62
CA SER A 153 -15.98 -2.07 -13.60
C SER A 153 -15.86 -0.55 -13.73
N GLN A 154 -16.75 0.09 -14.49
CA GLN A 154 -16.77 1.53 -14.70
C GLN A 154 -17.02 2.29 -13.40
N ASP A 155 -17.97 1.83 -12.58
CA ASP A 155 -18.29 2.44 -11.29
C ASP A 155 -17.09 2.33 -10.33
N ALA A 156 -16.45 1.15 -10.26
CA ALA A 156 -15.26 0.95 -9.46
C ALA A 156 -14.11 1.88 -9.90
N CYS A 157 -13.91 2.04 -11.21
CA CYS A 157 -12.85 2.93 -11.73
C CYS A 157 -13.17 4.41 -11.55
N TYR A 158 -14.45 4.81 -11.57
CA TYR A 158 -14.84 6.17 -11.21
C TYR A 158 -14.53 6.48 -9.73
N MET A 159 -14.85 5.54 -8.83
CA MET A 159 -14.50 5.66 -7.42
C MET A 159 -12.99 5.67 -7.20
N ALA A 160 -12.24 4.88 -7.97
CA ALA A 160 -10.78 4.86 -7.93
C ALA A 160 -10.17 6.22 -8.29
N ASN A 161 -10.66 6.88 -9.35
CA ASN A 161 -10.20 8.23 -9.72
C ASN A 161 -10.55 9.27 -8.64
N THR A 162 -11.74 9.15 -8.03
CA THR A 162 -12.15 10.03 -6.93
C THR A 162 -11.25 9.85 -5.70
N TYR A 163 -10.85 8.61 -5.42
CA TYR A 163 -9.98 8.25 -4.31
C TYR A 163 -8.57 8.81 -4.46
N THR A 164 -7.95 8.63 -5.63
CA THR A 164 -6.59 9.14 -5.88
C THR A 164 -6.53 10.66 -5.91
N ALA A 165 -7.53 11.31 -6.52
CA ALA A 165 -7.65 12.76 -6.51
C ALA A 165 -7.84 13.32 -5.09
N CYS A 166 -8.57 12.60 -4.22
CA CYS A 166 -8.69 13.01 -2.83
C CYS A 166 -7.35 12.95 -2.10
N PHE A 167 -6.59 11.86 -2.25
CA PHE A 167 -5.27 11.77 -1.61
C PHE A 167 -4.33 12.87 -2.12
N GLU A 168 -4.30 13.11 -3.43
CA GLU A 168 -3.54 14.23 -4.02
C GLU A 168 -3.91 15.57 -3.34
N GLN A 169 -5.21 15.83 -3.18
CA GLN A 169 -5.70 17.06 -2.57
C GLN A 169 -5.32 17.19 -1.09
N GLN A 170 -5.34 16.11 -0.30
CA GLN A 170 -4.96 16.18 1.12
C GLN A 170 -3.46 16.45 1.29
N PHE A 171 -2.62 15.85 0.45
CA PHE A 171 -1.19 16.18 0.44
C PHE A 171 -0.92 17.58 -0.12
N LYS A 172 -1.77 18.09 -1.04
CA LYS A 172 -1.74 19.50 -1.47
C LYS A 172 -2.07 20.46 -0.34
N GLU A 173 -3.06 20.14 0.48
CA GLU A 173 -3.49 20.96 1.62
C GLU A 173 -2.41 21.01 2.69
N ALA A 174 -1.77 19.89 3.00
CA ALA A 174 -0.72 19.83 4.00
C ALA A 174 0.61 20.46 3.52
N CYS A 175 1.04 20.18 2.29
CA CYS A 175 2.36 20.59 1.76
C CYS A 175 2.33 21.84 0.87
N GLY A 176 1.15 22.36 0.56
CA GLY A 176 0.97 23.53 -0.28
C GLY A 176 0.98 23.22 -1.79
N LEU A 177 0.48 24.20 -2.56
CA LEU A 177 0.30 24.11 -4.01
C LEU A 177 1.59 23.84 -4.80
N THR A 178 2.72 24.29 -4.28
CA THR A 178 4.03 24.20 -4.93
C THR A 178 4.74 22.86 -4.67
N SER A 179 4.37 22.13 -3.62
CA SER A 179 4.91 20.79 -3.34
C SER A 179 4.14 19.73 -4.13
N ARG A 180 4.44 19.70 -5.42
CA ARG A 180 3.77 18.81 -6.36
C ARG A 180 4.25 17.36 -6.30
N ASP A 181 5.47 17.17 -5.84
CA ASP A 181 6.02 15.87 -5.49
C ASP A 181 5.22 15.23 -4.35
N SER A 182 4.86 15.98 -3.32
CA SER A 182 3.97 15.51 -2.25
C SER A 182 2.56 15.16 -2.76
N GLN A 183 2.01 15.97 -3.67
CA GLN A 183 0.73 15.70 -4.33
C GLN A 183 0.78 14.38 -5.12
N PHE A 184 1.82 14.21 -5.96
CA PHE A 184 2.08 12.97 -6.69
C PHE A 184 2.23 11.78 -5.74
N TRP A 185 2.91 11.97 -4.61
CA TRP A 185 3.07 10.93 -3.61
C TRP A 185 1.74 10.43 -3.06
N GLY A 186 0.86 11.35 -2.67
CA GLY A 186 -0.49 11.01 -2.20
C GLY A 186 -1.27 10.23 -3.25
N CYS A 187 -1.26 10.71 -4.50
CA CYS A 187 -1.94 10.04 -5.60
C CYS A 187 -1.41 8.61 -5.81
N GLU A 188 -0.09 8.41 -5.88
CA GLU A 188 0.52 7.09 -6.11
C GLU A 188 0.26 6.13 -4.94
N TYR A 189 0.30 6.62 -3.70
CA TYR A 189 -0.04 5.84 -2.51
C TYR A 189 -1.48 5.30 -2.57
N ALA A 190 -2.43 6.11 -3.05
CA ALA A 190 -3.79 5.67 -3.29
C ALA A 190 -3.89 4.75 -4.52
N ARG A 191 -3.18 5.07 -5.60
CA ARG A 191 -3.17 4.31 -6.86
C ARG A 191 -2.73 2.87 -6.63
N VAL A 192 -1.65 2.62 -5.89
CA VAL A 192 -1.21 1.23 -5.64
C VAL A 192 -2.23 0.41 -4.83
N ASN A 193 -3.04 1.06 -3.99
CA ASN A 193 -4.17 0.39 -3.34
C ASN A 193 -5.26 0.03 -4.36
N VAL A 194 -5.65 0.94 -5.26
CA VAL A 194 -6.59 0.66 -6.37
C VAL A 194 -6.12 -0.54 -7.19
N PHE A 195 -4.88 -0.51 -7.67
CA PHE A 195 -4.32 -1.54 -8.55
C PHE A 195 -4.26 -2.93 -7.90
N THR A 196 -4.27 -2.98 -6.57
CA THR A 196 -4.29 -4.27 -5.85
C THR A 196 -5.59 -5.04 -6.12
N ARG A 197 -6.72 -4.34 -6.31
CA ARG A 197 -8.04 -4.95 -6.51
C ARG A 197 -8.61 -4.73 -7.92
N PHE A 198 -8.33 -3.57 -8.51
CA PHE A 198 -8.88 -3.15 -9.80
C PHE A 198 -7.75 -2.74 -10.76
N PRO A 199 -6.88 -3.68 -11.19
CA PRO A 199 -5.76 -3.38 -12.08
C PRO A 199 -6.19 -2.88 -13.46
N GLN A 200 -7.45 -3.08 -13.85
CA GLN A 200 -8.03 -2.59 -15.09
C GLN A 200 -8.34 -1.08 -15.10
N CYS A 201 -8.32 -0.42 -13.94
CA CYS A 201 -8.63 1.00 -13.87
C CYS A 201 -7.44 1.85 -14.32
N GLU A 202 -7.64 2.64 -15.38
CA GLU A 202 -6.65 3.59 -15.89
C GLU A 202 -6.57 4.84 -14.99
N VAL A 203 -5.98 4.68 -13.82
CA VAL A 203 -5.69 5.80 -12.90
C VAL A 203 -4.27 6.27 -13.14
N SER A 204 -4.10 7.56 -13.42
CA SER A 204 -2.78 8.18 -13.60
C SER A 204 -2.50 9.22 -12.52
N CYS A 205 -1.26 9.25 -12.06
CA CYS A 205 -0.74 10.30 -11.18
C CYS A 205 0.31 11.08 -11.97
N VAL A 206 0.15 12.39 -12.05
CA VAL A 206 1.02 13.23 -12.86
C VAL A 206 2.07 13.86 -11.96
N LEU A 207 3.34 13.45 -12.13
CA LEU A 207 4.46 14.30 -11.71
C LEU A 207 4.37 15.57 -12.55
N PRO A 208 4.45 16.78 -11.97
CA PRO A 208 4.70 17.93 -12.81
C PRO A 208 6.03 17.70 -13.49
N TYR A 209 6.04 18.05 -14.78
CA TYR A 209 7.28 18.25 -15.48
C TYR A 209 8.21 19.11 -14.61
N ALA A 210 9.33 18.53 -14.20
CA ALA A 210 10.49 19.33 -13.87
C ALA A 210 10.87 20.05 -15.16
N GLY A 211 10.32 21.24 -15.36
CA GLY A 211 10.75 22.19 -16.38
C GLY A 211 12.15 22.67 -16.03
N GLY A 212 13.13 21.78 -16.14
CA GLY A 212 14.52 22.14 -16.26
C GLY A 212 14.70 22.69 -17.67
N ASN A 213 14.75 24.02 -17.79
CA ASN A 213 15.43 24.61 -18.92
C ASN A 213 16.87 24.09 -18.88
N ILE A 214 17.18 23.19 -19.81
CA ILE A 214 18.56 22.93 -20.21
C ILE A 214 18.99 24.20 -20.95
N GLY A 215 19.61 25.11 -20.19
CA GLY A 215 20.43 26.19 -20.73
C GLY A 215 21.88 25.75 -20.82
#